data_AF-Q8RTG8-F1
#
_entry.id   AF-Q8RTG8-F1
#
_cell.length_a   1.000
_cell.length_b   1.000
_cell.length_c   1.000
_cell.angle_alpha   90.00
_cell.angle_beta   90.00
_cell.angle_gamma   90.00
#
_symmetry.space_group_name_H-M   'P 1'
#
loop_
_entity.id
_entity.type
_entity.pdbx_description
1 polymer ?
#
loop_
_entity_poly.entity_id
_entity_poly.type
_entity_poly.pdbx_seq_one_letter_code
_entity_poly.pdbx_strand_id
1 'polypeptide(L)'
;MNNTAKVIANRLIRLTGNLFKMLSYPFHWAFPKLRFTIPAYSPAKLKMRANATIPRTIWQTNFTDQASLPVYLNYLFNRLMSLNCDYRYVSTEARGEFLKEHASPEVYDAYSRLTNGAAQADLWRLVVLNTYGGVYMDIDATLVWPLDKLIGDEQKAIYIKIDNNTRFTNYFIASAPNNSVLNKAIEKVIHNIDNYEPKMGVYYSTGPGVFDELLKDRTDLCTKDRKYVCIQGSFTNEHFQYIDRPRSKWTHIKPDDLVKKKEQ
;
A
#
# COMPACT_ATOMS: atom_id res chain seq x y z
N MET A 1 -2.85 -20.58 -15.75
CA MET A 1 -1.79 -19.76 -16.38
C MET A 1 -0.47 -20.03 -15.66
N ASN A 2 0.62 -20.27 -16.41
CA ASN A 2 1.87 -20.82 -15.87
C ASN A 2 2.61 -19.81 -14.97
N ASN A 3 2.99 -20.23 -13.75
CA ASN A 3 3.79 -19.44 -12.81
C ASN A 3 5.12 -18.97 -13.41
N THR A 4 5.68 -19.72 -14.37
CA THR A 4 6.90 -19.34 -15.11
C THR A 4 6.72 -18.02 -15.87
N ALA A 5 5.59 -17.81 -16.53
CA ALA A 5 5.33 -16.58 -17.29
C ALA A 5 5.30 -15.35 -16.38
N LYS A 6 4.69 -15.46 -15.19
CA LYS A 6 4.67 -14.38 -14.20
C LYS A 6 6.06 -14.05 -13.68
N VAL A 7 6.91 -15.05 -13.48
CA VAL A 7 8.31 -14.84 -13.03
C VAL A 7 9.13 -14.17 -14.12
N ILE A 8 8.99 -14.58 -15.38
CA ILE A 8 9.65 -13.94 -16.52
C ILE A 8 9.19 -12.48 -16.63
N ALA A 9 7.89 -12.21 -16.57
CA ALA A 9 7.35 -10.86 -16.58
C ALA A 9 7.89 -10.01 -15.42
N ASN A 10 7.87 -10.52 -14.19
CA ASN A 10 8.47 -9.86 -13.03
C ASN A 10 9.95 -9.48 -13.29
N ARG A 11 10.77 -10.40 -13.82
CA ARG A 11 12.18 -10.13 -14.16
C ARG A 11 12.32 -9.00 -15.18
N LEU A 12 11.52 -9.03 -16.25
CA LEU A 12 11.52 -7.98 -17.29
C LEU A 12 11.06 -6.63 -16.72
N ILE A 13 9.99 -6.62 -15.92
CA ILE A 13 9.47 -5.42 -15.26
C ILE A 13 10.52 -4.79 -14.35
N ARG A 14 11.29 -5.60 -13.60
CA ARG A 14 12.41 -5.10 -12.79
C ARG A 14 13.49 -4.46 -13.64
N LEU A 15 13.85 -5.08 -14.77
CA LEU A 15 14.83 -4.53 -15.69
C LEU A 15 14.38 -3.18 -16.26
N THR A 16 13.15 -3.11 -16.75
CA THR A 16 12.53 -1.88 -17.26
C THR A 16 12.42 -0.80 -16.20
N GLY A 17 11.94 -1.14 -15.00
CA GLY A 17 11.84 -0.22 -13.88
C GLY A 17 13.20 0.34 -13.46
N ASN A 18 14.23 -0.51 -13.40
CA ASN A 18 15.60 -0.08 -13.08
C ASN A 18 16.17 0.85 -14.16
N LEU A 19 15.88 0.59 -15.44
CA LEU A 19 16.27 1.48 -16.54
C LEU A 19 15.63 2.86 -16.38
N PHE A 20 14.32 2.94 -16.19
CA PHE A 20 13.63 4.22 -16.00
C PHE A 20 14.10 4.96 -14.75
N LYS A 21 14.33 4.23 -13.66
CA LYS A 21 14.88 4.78 -12.41
C LYS A 21 16.27 5.38 -12.63
N MET A 22 17.14 4.70 -13.37
CA MET A 22 18.48 5.20 -13.72
C MET A 22 18.37 6.48 -14.57
N LEU A 23 17.55 6.46 -15.62
CA LEU A 23 17.35 7.61 -16.51
C LEU A 23 16.68 8.80 -15.81
N SER A 24 16.00 8.57 -14.69
CA SER A 24 15.36 9.64 -13.90
C SER A 24 16.37 10.54 -13.17
N TYR A 25 17.60 10.09 -12.93
CA TYR A 25 18.64 10.91 -12.31
C TYR A 25 19.05 12.10 -13.20
N PRO A 26 19.54 11.91 -14.44
CA PRO A 26 19.86 13.04 -15.32
C PRO A 26 18.62 13.88 -15.66
N PHE A 27 17.43 13.26 -15.74
CA PHE A 27 16.18 13.99 -15.94
C PHE A 27 15.91 15.00 -14.82
N HIS A 28 15.95 14.58 -13.55
CA HIS A 28 15.73 15.49 -12.41
C HIS A 28 16.93 16.39 -12.14
N TRP A 29 18.12 16.07 -12.64
CA TRP A 29 19.22 17.03 -12.67
C TRP A 29 18.93 18.19 -13.63
N ALA A 30 18.42 17.91 -14.83
CA ALA A 30 18.04 18.93 -15.81
C ALA A 30 16.74 19.68 -15.43
N PHE A 31 15.77 18.99 -14.83
CA PHE A 31 14.45 19.53 -14.47
C PHE A 31 14.12 19.32 -12.98
N PRO A 32 14.87 19.94 -12.04
CA PRO A 32 14.83 19.60 -10.62
C PRO A 32 13.47 19.80 -9.94
N LYS A 33 12.67 20.75 -10.45
CA LYS A 33 11.35 21.11 -9.89
C LYS A 33 10.18 20.47 -10.63
N LEU A 34 10.43 19.75 -11.74
CA LEU A 34 9.35 19.18 -12.54
C LEU A 34 8.72 17.99 -11.82
N ARG A 35 7.41 18.06 -11.60
CA ARG A 35 6.58 17.02 -10.97
C ARG A 35 5.39 16.70 -11.85
N PHE A 36 4.84 15.52 -11.66
CA PHE A 36 3.68 15.01 -12.38
C PHE A 36 2.56 14.75 -11.37
N THR A 37 1.37 15.23 -11.66
CA THR A 37 0.22 15.06 -10.76
C THR A 37 -0.43 13.70 -10.96
N ILE A 38 -0.49 12.90 -9.89
CA ILE A 38 -1.31 11.69 -9.82
C ILE A 38 -2.75 12.13 -9.57
N PRO A 39 -3.72 11.77 -10.42
CA PRO A 39 -5.10 12.20 -10.23
C PRO A 39 -5.74 11.52 -9.02
N ALA A 40 -6.53 12.28 -8.25
CA ALA A 40 -7.31 11.76 -7.14
C ALA A 40 -8.24 10.61 -7.54
N TYR A 41 -8.80 10.66 -8.75
CA TYR A 41 -9.60 9.59 -9.33
C TYR A 41 -9.21 9.34 -10.80
N SER A 42 -9.09 8.06 -11.18
CA SER A 42 -8.90 7.63 -12.56
C SER A 42 -9.77 6.42 -12.85
N PRO A 43 -10.81 6.55 -13.71
CA PRO A 43 -11.78 5.48 -13.92
C PRO A 43 -11.16 4.28 -14.62
N ALA A 44 -11.76 3.11 -14.41
CA ALA A 44 -11.50 1.92 -15.20
C ALA A 44 -11.65 2.22 -16.72
N LYS A 45 -10.75 1.64 -17.51
CA LYS A 45 -10.73 1.75 -18.98
C LYS A 45 -11.47 0.59 -19.65
N LEU A 46 -11.60 -0.55 -18.97
CA LEU A 46 -12.32 -1.72 -19.44
C LEU A 46 -13.51 -2.01 -18.52
N LYS A 47 -14.68 -2.29 -19.13
CA LYS A 47 -15.86 -2.73 -18.39
C LYS A 47 -15.61 -4.10 -17.76
N MET A 48 -16.09 -4.26 -16.52
CA MET A 48 -15.91 -5.48 -15.74
C MET A 48 -17.07 -6.46 -15.91
N ARG A 49 -16.81 -7.73 -15.57
CA ARG A 49 -17.84 -8.75 -15.29
C ARG A 49 -18.53 -8.44 -13.95
N ALA A 50 -19.86 -8.57 -13.88
CA ALA A 50 -20.67 -8.09 -12.77
C ALA A 50 -20.46 -8.77 -11.39
N ASN A 51 -19.67 -9.86 -11.29
CA ASN A 51 -19.71 -10.79 -10.15
C ASN A 51 -18.41 -10.90 -9.34
N ALA A 52 -17.51 -9.91 -9.37
CA ALA A 52 -16.25 -9.99 -8.61
C ALA A 52 -16.47 -9.71 -7.11
N THR A 53 -15.99 -10.61 -6.25
CA THR A 53 -16.12 -10.53 -4.78
C THR A 53 -15.27 -9.43 -4.17
N ILE A 54 -14.02 -9.28 -4.64
CA ILE A 54 -13.16 -8.14 -4.29
C ILE A 54 -13.49 -6.98 -5.25
N PRO A 55 -13.97 -5.82 -4.74
CA PRO A 55 -14.22 -4.64 -5.56
C PRO A 55 -13.00 -4.25 -6.41
N ARG A 56 -13.21 -3.81 -7.65
CA ARG A 56 -12.11 -3.37 -8.53
C ARG A 56 -11.82 -1.90 -8.38
N THR A 57 -11.42 -1.54 -7.18
CA THR A 57 -10.94 -0.20 -6.84
C THR A 57 -9.57 -0.32 -6.20
N ILE A 58 -8.59 0.35 -6.79
CA ILE A 58 -7.27 0.51 -6.22
C ILE A 58 -7.29 1.73 -5.31
N TRP A 59 -6.91 1.54 -4.06
CA TRP A 59 -6.67 2.59 -3.08
C TRP A 59 -5.16 2.75 -2.91
N GLN A 60 -4.65 3.96 -3.14
CA GLN A 60 -3.26 4.31 -2.85
C GLN A 60 -3.18 5.62 -2.09
N THR A 61 -2.13 5.78 -1.31
CA THR A 61 -1.83 7.03 -0.63
C THR A 61 -0.34 7.33 -0.70
N ASN A 62 0.00 8.61 -0.64
CA ASN A 62 1.36 9.10 -0.45
C ASN A 62 1.29 10.46 0.27
N PHE A 63 2.44 11.02 0.65
CA PHE A 63 2.46 12.34 1.29
C PHE A 63 2.09 13.50 0.34
N THR A 64 2.15 13.29 -0.97
CA THR A 64 1.79 14.26 -2.02
C THR A 64 1.37 13.55 -3.31
N ASP A 65 0.51 14.18 -4.10
CA ASP A 65 0.12 13.77 -5.45
C ASP A 65 1.11 14.28 -6.52
N GLN A 66 2.01 15.19 -6.15
CA GLN A 66 3.08 15.70 -7.00
C GLN A 66 4.26 14.73 -7.01
N ALA A 67 4.25 13.83 -7.98
CA ALA A 67 5.20 12.73 -8.09
C ALA A 67 6.43 13.11 -8.92
N SER A 68 7.59 12.58 -8.54
CA SER A 68 8.75 12.52 -9.42
C SER A 68 8.47 11.60 -10.61
N LEU A 69 9.17 11.82 -11.73
CA LEU A 69 9.06 10.99 -12.94
C LEU A 69 8.99 9.46 -12.66
N PRO A 70 9.90 8.83 -11.90
CA PRO A 70 9.87 7.38 -11.70
C PRO A 70 8.66 6.91 -10.87
N VAL A 71 8.17 7.72 -9.92
CA VAL A 71 6.93 7.42 -9.18
C VAL A 71 5.73 7.51 -10.12
N TYR A 72 5.68 8.52 -10.97
CA TYR A 72 4.62 8.69 -11.96
C TYR A 72 4.62 7.58 -13.01
N LEU A 73 5.80 7.15 -13.49
CA LEU A 73 5.93 6.01 -14.39
C LEU A 73 5.46 4.70 -13.74
N ASN A 74 5.75 4.50 -12.44
CA ASN A 74 5.21 3.36 -11.70
C ASN A 74 3.67 3.38 -11.65
N TYR A 75 3.08 4.55 -11.39
CA TYR A 75 1.63 4.75 -11.43
C TYR A 75 1.07 4.40 -12.81
N LEU A 76 1.61 4.96 -13.89
CA LEU A 76 1.15 4.68 -15.26
C LEU A 76 1.25 3.19 -15.61
N PHE A 77 2.36 2.55 -15.23
CA PHE A 77 2.56 1.12 -15.43
C PHE A 77 1.50 0.29 -14.68
N ASN A 78 1.24 0.63 -13.42
CA ASN A 78 0.20 -0.05 -12.64
C ASN A 78 -1.19 0.18 -13.23
N ARG A 79 -1.50 1.36 -13.79
CA ARG A 79 -2.76 1.61 -14.50
C ARG A 79 -2.90 0.76 -15.75
N LEU A 80 -1.82 0.55 -16.50
CA LEU A 80 -1.80 -0.41 -17.61
C LEU A 80 -2.04 -1.85 -17.12
N MET A 81 -1.52 -2.21 -15.95
CA MET A 81 -1.76 -3.52 -15.32
C MET A 81 -3.14 -3.64 -14.63
N SER A 82 -3.96 -2.59 -14.63
CA SER A 82 -5.23 -2.56 -13.90
C SER A 82 -6.34 -1.83 -14.65
N LEU A 83 -6.39 -2.03 -15.98
CA LEU A 83 -7.34 -1.35 -16.87
C LEU A 83 -8.81 -1.55 -16.47
N ASN A 84 -9.15 -2.61 -15.75
CA ASN A 84 -10.51 -2.90 -15.29
C ASN A 84 -10.79 -2.41 -13.86
N CYS A 85 -9.86 -1.68 -13.25
CA CYS A 85 -10.01 -1.16 -11.90
C CYS A 85 -10.11 0.36 -11.94
N ASP A 86 -11.02 0.90 -11.13
CA ASP A 86 -10.96 2.28 -10.72
C ASP A 86 -9.72 2.52 -9.87
N TYR A 87 -9.19 3.73 -9.92
CA TYR A 87 -8.06 4.15 -9.13
C TYR A 87 -8.44 5.36 -8.29
N ARG A 88 -8.10 5.31 -7.01
CA ARG A 88 -8.30 6.38 -6.04
C ARG A 88 -7.01 6.65 -5.31
N TYR A 89 -6.48 7.86 -5.53
CA TYR A 89 -5.38 8.40 -4.75
C TYR A 89 -5.95 9.22 -3.60
N VAL A 90 -5.41 9.03 -2.39
CA VAL A 90 -5.84 9.72 -1.18
C VAL A 90 -4.62 10.38 -0.53
N SER A 91 -4.63 11.71 -0.39
CA SER A 91 -3.55 12.46 0.24
C SER A 91 -3.48 12.23 1.76
N THR A 92 -2.52 12.84 2.44
CA THR A 92 -2.43 12.73 3.91
C THR A 92 -3.65 13.33 4.60
N GLU A 93 -4.08 14.49 4.13
CA GLU A 93 -5.19 15.25 4.67
C GLU A 93 -6.51 14.49 4.46
N ALA A 94 -6.72 13.99 3.23
CA ALA A 94 -7.92 13.24 2.85
C ALA A 94 -8.05 11.91 3.62
N ARG A 95 -6.94 11.29 4.08
CA ARG A 95 -7.01 10.11 4.97
C ARG A 95 -7.62 10.44 6.32
N GLY A 96 -7.25 11.60 6.89
CA GLY A 96 -7.78 12.06 8.17
C GLY A 96 -9.28 12.37 8.08
N GLU A 97 -9.70 13.06 7.02
CA GLU A 97 -11.12 13.33 6.75
C GLU A 97 -11.93 12.04 6.58
N PHE A 98 -11.40 11.10 5.78
CA PHE A 98 -12.01 9.79 5.59
C PHE A 98 -12.27 9.07 6.92
N LEU A 99 -11.26 8.99 7.78
CA LEU A 99 -11.37 8.28 9.06
C LEU A 99 -12.32 9.00 10.03
N LYS A 100 -12.34 10.34 10.01
CA LYS A 100 -13.28 11.12 10.81
C LYS A 100 -14.74 10.83 10.45
N GLU A 101 -15.02 10.60 9.16
CA GLU A 101 -16.36 10.34 8.65
C GLU A 101 -16.78 8.87 8.77
N HIS A 102 -15.86 7.93 8.56
CA HIS A 102 -16.20 6.50 8.38
C HIS A 102 -15.74 5.58 9.50
N ALA A 103 -14.83 6.02 10.37
CA ALA A 103 -14.28 5.17 11.43
C ALA A 103 -14.94 5.45 12.79
N SER A 104 -14.79 4.52 13.74
CA SER A 104 -15.20 4.78 15.12
C SER A 104 -14.36 5.92 15.73
N PRO A 105 -14.88 6.61 16.76
CA PRO A 105 -14.10 7.62 17.48
C PRO A 105 -12.76 7.09 18.00
N GLU A 106 -12.70 5.83 18.40
CA GLU A 106 -11.48 5.17 18.89
C GLU A 106 -10.43 5.01 17.79
N VAL A 107 -10.85 4.60 16.59
CA VAL A 107 -9.96 4.49 15.42
C VAL A 107 -9.42 5.86 15.02
N TYR A 108 -10.28 6.88 15.01
CA TYR A 108 -9.87 8.24 14.67
C TYR A 108 -8.92 8.85 15.72
N ASP A 109 -9.19 8.63 17.02
CA ASP A 109 -8.28 9.01 18.10
C ASP A 109 -6.89 8.38 17.91
N ALA A 110 -6.84 7.05 17.74
CA ALA A 110 -5.60 6.32 17.53
C ALA A 110 -4.83 6.85 16.30
N TYR A 111 -5.53 7.11 15.19
CA TYR A 111 -4.95 7.71 14.00
C TYR A 111 -4.34 9.10 14.26
N SER A 112 -5.07 9.97 14.98
CA SER A 112 -4.66 11.36 15.23
C SER A 112 -3.41 11.48 16.11
N ARG A 113 -3.16 10.46 16.95
CA ARG A 113 -1.95 10.36 17.79
C ARG A 113 -0.71 9.90 17.03
N LEU A 114 -0.85 9.30 15.85
CA LEU A 114 0.29 8.92 15.01
C LEU A 114 0.95 10.16 14.41
N THR A 115 2.26 10.30 14.57
CA THR A 115 3.03 11.44 14.05
C THR A 115 3.66 11.18 12.68
N ASN A 116 3.61 9.93 12.20
CA ASN A 116 4.20 9.53 10.93
C ASN A 116 3.17 9.17 9.87
N GLY A 117 3.37 9.71 8.66
CA GLY A 117 2.53 9.43 7.50
C GLY A 117 2.47 7.95 7.07
N ALA A 118 3.51 7.15 7.29
CA ALA A 118 3.50 5.73 6.95
C ALA A 118 2.68 4.92 7.98
N ALA A 119 2.87 5.17 9.28
CA ALA A 119 2.05 4.55 10.32
C ALA A 119 0.56 4.95 10.18
N GLN A 120 0.29 6.21 9.85
CA GLN A 120 -1.05 6.66 9.47
C GLN A 120 -1.60 5.91 8.25
N ALA A 121 -0.76 5.60 7.25
CA ALA A 121 -1.18 4.87 6.04
C ALA A 121 -1.47 3.40 6.35
N ASP A 122 -0.73 2.82 7.29
CA ASP A 122 -0.97 1.47 7.79
C ASP A 122 -2.35 1.31 8.44
N LEU A 123 -2.79 2.26 9.27
CA LEU A 123 -4.14 2.20 9.84
C LEU A 123 -5.20 2.51 8.78
N TRP A 124 -5.01 3.59 8.01
CA TRP A 124 -5.97 4.00 6.99
C TRP A 124 -6.25 2.90 5.95
N ARG A 125 -5.23 2.20 5.45
CA ARG A 125 -5.41 1.14 4.44
C ARG A 125 -6.29 0.00 4.94
N LEU A 126 -6.23 -0.31 6.24
CA LEU A 126 -7.05 -1.36 6.82
C LEU A 126 -8.51 -0.91 6.89
N VAL A 127 -8.75 0.32 7.35
CA VAL A 127 -10.10 0.87 7.48
C VAL A 127 -10.77 1.06 6.12
N VAL A 128 -10.07 1.63 5.12
CA VAL A 128 -10.64 1.84 3.79
C VAL A 128 -10.99 0.52 3.11
N LEU A 129 -10.11 -0.50 3.21
CA LEU A 129 -10.37 -1.82 2.65
C LEU A 129 -11.47 -2.56 3.40
N ASN A 130 -11.58 -2.39 4.71
CA ASN A 130 -12.63 -3.04 5.46
C ASN A 130 -14.01 -2.38 5.22
N THR A 131 -14.02 -1.08 4.97
CA THR A 131 -15.25 -0.31 4.67
C THR A 131 -15.72 -0.57 3.24
N TYR A 132 -14.84 -0.41 2.26
CA TYR A 132 -15.19 -0.40 0.83
C TYR A 132 -14.74 -1.64 0.08
N GLY A 133 -13.87 -2.47 0.65
CA GLY A 133 -13.12 -3.46 -0.11
C GLY A 133 -12.15 -2.81 -1.09
N GLY A 134 -11.62 -3.64 -1.99
CA GLY A 134 -10.74 -3.20 -3.05
C GLY A 134 -9.34 -3.78 -2.95
N VAL A 135 -8.39 -3.07 -3.52
CA VAL A 135 -6.97 -3.40 -3.51
C VAL A 135 -6.20 -2.20 -2.99
N TYR A 136 -5.51 -2.37 -1.86
CA TYR A 136 -4.49 -1.43 -1.44
C TYR A 136 -3.14 -1.87 -1.99
N MET A 137 -2.34 -0.90 -2.45
CA MET A 137 -0.93 -1.12 -2.72
C MET A 137 -0.09 0.14 -2.46
N ASP A 138 1.08 0.00 -1.83
CA ASP A 138 1.99 1.13 -1.60
C ASP A 138 2.37 1.83 -2.92
N ILE A 139 2.69 3.12 -2.85
CA ILE A 139 2.96 3.95 -4.04
C ILE A 139 4.19 3.48 -4.83
N ASP A 140 5.12 2.79 -4.18
CA ASP A 140 6.33 2.21 -4.77
C ASP A 140 6.17 0.74 -5.19
N ALA A 141 4.97 0.18 -5.01
CA ALA A 141 4.62 -1.17 -5.39
C ALA A 141 4.29 -1.24 -6.90
N THR A 142 4.64 -2.36 -7.53
CA THR A 142 4.52 -2.60 -8.97
C THR A 142 3.89 -3.97 -9.18
N LEU A 143 2.77 -4.02 -9.90
CA LEU A 143 2.13 -5.27 -10.29
C LEU A 143 3.00 -6.04 -11.28
N VAL A 144 3.06 -7.37 -11.15
CA VAL A 144 3.86 -8.21 -12.06
C VAL A 144 3.04 -8.81 -13.21
N TRP A 145 1.72 -8.57 -13.20
CA TRP A 145 0.76 -9.08 -14.17
C TRP A 145 -0.57 -8.30 -14.07
N PRO A 146 -1.47 -8.35 -15.07
CA PRO A 146 -2.83 -7.83 -14.95
C PRO A 146 -3.54 -8.19 -13.63
N LEU A 147 -3.97 -7.17 -12.90
CA LEU A 147 -4.48 -7.26 -11.53
C LEU A 147 -5.70 -8.19 -11.43
N ASP A 148 -6.61 -8.11 -12.39
CA ASP A 148 -7.81 -8.96 -12.46
C ASP A 148 -7.46 -10.45 -12.48
N LYS A 149 -6.42 -10.84 -13.22
CA LYS A 149 -5.91 -12.21 -13.26
C LYS A 149 -5.12 -12.58 -12.01
N LEU A 150 -4.56 -11.60 -11.32
CA LEU A 150 -3.87 -11.83 -10.06
C LEU A 150 -4.84 -12.10 -8.93
N ILE A 151 -5.97 -11.41 -8.88
CA ILE A 151 -6.90 -11.53 -7.75
C ILE A 151 -8.06 -12.49 -8.00
N GLY A 152 -8.49 -12.69 -9.25
CA GLY A 152 -9.62 -13.57 -9.56
C GLY A 152 -10.96 -13.01 -9.06
N ASP A 153 -12.07 -13.68 -9.42
CA ASP A 153 -13.42 -13.15 -9.20
C ASP A 153 -14.06 -13.67 -7.89
N GLU A 154 -13.61 -14.83 -7.37
CA GLU A 154 -14.25 -15.52 -6.23
C GLU A 154 -13.54 -15.30 -4.89
N GLN A 155 -12.30 -14.81 -4.94
CA GLN A 155 -11.46 -14.65 -3.77
C GLN A 155 -12.03 -13.55 -2.87
N LYS A 156 -12.17 -13.84 -1.58
CA LYS A 156 -12.62 -12.86 -0.58
C LYS A 156 -11.50 -11.93 -0.10
N ALA A 157 -10.28 -12.44 -0.05
CA ALA A 157 -9.10 -11.64 0.29
C ALA A 157 -7.84 -12.31 -0.24
N ILE A 158 -6.79 -11.53 -0.49
CA ILE A 158 -5.45 -11.99 -0.84
C ILE A 158 -4.42 -11.20 -0.04
N TYR A 159 -3.51 -11.93 0.59
CA TYR A 159 -2.38 -11.40 1.33
C TYR A 159 -1.07 -11.82 0.67
N ILE A 160 -0.07 -10.94 0.72
CA ILE A 160 1.26 -11.26 0.20
C ILE A 160 2.14 -11.81 1.32
N LYS A 161 2.90 -12.86 0.99
CA LYS A 161 4.04 -13.30 1.78
C LYS A 161 5.37 -12.94 1.12
N ILE A 162 6.37 -12.71 1.96
CA ILE A 162 7.76 -12.42 1.64
C ILE A 162 8.69 -13.43 2.31
N ASP A 163 10.00 -13.27 2.14
CA ASP A 163 11.04 -14.07 2.80
C ASP A 163 10.80 -15.58 2.70
N ASN A 164 10.76 -16.08 1.45
CA ASN A 164 10.46 -17.48 1.13
C ASN A 164 9.10 -17.97 1.67
N ASN A 165 8.09 -17.09 1.65
CA ASN A 165 6.72 -17.37 2.10
C ASN A 165 6.57 -17.63 3.61
N THR A 166 7.46 -17.05 4.41
CA THR A 166 7.44 -17.20 5.88
C THR A 166 6.78 -16.01 6.58
N ARG A 167 6.84 -14.82 5.98
CA ARG A 167 6.37 -13.57 6.59
C ARG A 167 5.30 -12.90 5.78
N PHE A 168 4.35 -12.26 6.44
CA PHE A 168 3.35 -11.43 5.82
C PHE A 168 3.84 -10.00 5.65
N THR A 169 3.20 -9.29 4.73
CA THR A 169 3.40 -7.87 4.53
C THR A 169 2.05 -7.18 4.35
N ASN A 170 2.03 -5.87 4.58
CA ASN A 170 0.83 -5.04 4.44
C ASN A 170 0.92 -4.05 3.26
N TYR A 171 2.01 -4.03 2.48
CA TYR A 171 2.14 -3.11 1.34
C TYR A 171 1.18 -3.44 0.19
N PHE A 172 0.58 -4.64 0.19
CA PHE A 172 -0.45 -5.05 -0.75
C PHE A 172 -1.48 -5.89 -0.01
N ILE A 173 -2.75 -5.51 -0.13
CA ILE A 173 -3.89 -6.28 0.39
C ILE A 173 -5.02 -6.13 -0.61
N ALA A 174 -5.61 -7.26 -1.03
CA ALA A 174 -6.87 -7.25 -1.76
C ALA A 174 -7.94 -7.86 -0.86
N SER A 175 -9.10 -7.23 -0.72
CA SER A 175 -10.14 -7.68 0.20
C SER A 175 -11.54 -7.27 -0.26
N ALA A 176 -12.51 -8.14 -0.03
CA ALA A 176 -13.90 -7.75 0.08
C ALA A 176 -14.10 -6.85 1.32
N PRO A 177 -15.14 -6.00 1.35
CA PRO A 177 -15.51 -5.27 2.56
C PRO A 177 -15.89 -6.23 3.70
N ASN A 178 -15.91 -5.73 4.94
CA ASN A 178 -16.30 -6.46 6.16
C ASN A 178 -15.47 -7.72 6.40
N ASN A 179 -14.15 -7.63 6.22
CA ASN A 179 -13.24 -8.75 6.39
C ASN A 179 -12.81 -8.87 7.86
N SER A 180 -13.17 -9.97 8.51
CA SER A 180 -12.86 -10.23 9.92
C SER A 180 -11.35 -10.22 10.24
N VAL A 181 -10.49 -10.55 9.27
CA VAL A 181 -9.03 -10.41 9.43
C VAL A 181 -8.62 -8.95 9.50
N LEU A 182 -9.20 -8.09 8.66
CA LEU A 182 -8.91 -6.65 8.68
C LEU A 182 -9.45 -5.99 9.95
N ASN A 183 -10.65 -6.39 10.42
CA ASN A 183 -11.18 -5.96 11.72
C ASN A 183 -10.20 -6.26 12.86
N LYS A 184 -9.73 -7.52 12.95
CA LYS A 184 -8.76 -7.92 13.98
C LYS A 184 -7.43 -7.16 13.84
N ALA A 185 -6.99 -6.87 12.62
CA ALA A 185 -5.81 -6.05 12.39
C ALA A 185 -6.01 -4.60 12.87
N ILE A 186 -7.17 -4.00 12.62
CA ILE A 186 -7.53 -2.66 13.11
C ILE A 186 -7.53 -2.65 14.64
N GLU A 187 -8.20 -3.60 15.29
CA GLU A 187 -8.23 -3.74 16.75
C GLU A 187 -6.82 -3.88 17.34
N LYS A 188 -5.98 -4.73 16.74
CA LYS A 188 -4.59 -4.92 17.17
C LYS A 188 -3.76 -3.64 16.99
N VAL A 189 -3.94 -2.91 15.88
CA VAL A 189 -3.25 -1.62 15.65
C VAL A 189 -3.66 -0.60 16.72
N ILE A 190 -4.94 -0.48 17.03
CA ILE A 190 -5.41 0.43 18.11
C ILE A 190 -4.78 0.02 19.44
N HIS A 191 -4.84 -1.26 19.79
CA HIS A 191 -4.23 -1.79 21.01
C HIS A 191 -2.72 -1.47 21.09
N ASN A 192 -1.99 -1.64 19.98
CA ASN A 192 -0.57 -1.32 19.92
C ASN A 192 -0.29 0.19 20.06
N ILE A 193 -1.17 1.05 19.57
CA ILE A 193 -1.05 2.51 19.70
C ILE A 193 -1.39 2.95 21.14
N ASP A 194 -2.35 2.31 21.80
CA ASP A 194 -2.69 2.56 23.20
C ASP A 194 -1.60 2.08 24.16
N ASN A 195 -0.92 0.98 23.83
CA ASN A 195 0.14 0.37 24.63
C ASN A 195 1.52 0.53 23.97
N TYR A 196 1.72 1.67 23.29
CA TYR A 196 2.90 1.87 22.46
C TYR A 196 4.19 1.86 23.29
N GLU A 197 5.15 1.04 22.85
CA GLU A 197 6.52 1.08 23.34
C GLU A 197 7.47 1.41 22.18
N PRO A 198 8.52 2.23 22.39
CA PRO A 198 9.47 2.62 21.34
C PRO A 198 10.08 1.42 20.58
N LYS A 199 10.30 0.29 21.25
CA LYS A 199 10.83 -0.93 20.63
C LYS A 199 9.93 -1.51 19.52
N MET A 200 8.63 -1.18 19.52
CA MET A 200 7.70 -1.59 18.48
C MET A 200 8.01 -0.89 17.15
N GLY A 201 8.38 0.39 17.21
CA GLY A 201 8.53 1.24 16.02
C GLY A 201 7.28 1.21 15.12
N VAL A 202 7.41 1.61 13.86
CA VAL A 202 6.31 1.50 12.88
C VAL A 202 6.04 0.04 12.53
N TYR A 203 7.10 -0.78 12.42
CA TYR A 203 7.00 -2.15 11.92
C TYR A 203 6.06 -3.03 12.75
N TYR A 204 6.17 -3.01 14.08
CA TYR A 204 5.37 -3.88 14.96
C TYR A 204 4.11 -3.21 15.50
N SER A 205 4.01 -1.88 15.48
CA SER A 205 2.82 -1.18 15.98
C SER A 205 1.69 -1.14 14.95
N THR A 206 1.98 -0.63 13.75
CA THR A 206 0.99 -0.44 12.67
C THR A 206 1.29 -1.26 11.41
N GLY A 207 2.56 -1.58 11.20
CA GLY A 207 3.08 -2.15 9.96
C GLY A 207 2.91 -3.67 9.81
N PRO A 208 3.75 -4.29 8.96
CA PRO A 208 3.69 -5.73 8.68
C PRO A 208 3.76 -6.66 9.90
N GLY A 209 4.38 -6.23 11.01
CA GLY A 209 4.48 -7.03 12.23
C GLY A 209 3.12 -7.43 12.81
N VAL A 210 2.10 -6.59 12.63
CA VAL A 210 0.71 -6.91 13.01
C VAL A 210 0.19 -8.12 12.23
N PHE A 211 0.48 -8.17 10.93
CA PHE A 211 0.06 -9.29 10.08
C PHE A 211 0.87 -10.55 10.36
N ASP A 212 2.19 -10.41 10.57
CA ASP A 212 3.05 -11.52 10.99
C ASP A 212 2.50 -12.20 12.25
N GLU A 213 2.13 -11.42 13.27
CA GLU A 213 1.59 -11.94 14.52
C GLU A 213 0.22 -12.60 14.35
N LEU A 214 -0.73 -11.91 13.68
CA LEU A 214 -2.11 -12.37 13.57
C LEU A 214 -2.31 -13.55 12.60
N LEU A 215 -1.42 -13.70 11.62
CA LEU A 215 -1.65 -14.61 10.49
C LEU A 215 -0.67 -15.77 10.37
N LYS A 216 0.43 -15.81 11.15
CA LYS A 216 1.48 -16.84 11.05
C LYS A 216 0.96 -18.29 10.99
N ASP A 217 -0.06 -18.62 11.78
CA ASP A 217 -0.58 -19.98 11.94
C ASP A 217 -1.87 -20.24 11.13
N ARG A 218 -2.29 -19.28 10.30
CA ARG A 218 -3.55 -19.35 9.55
C ARG A 218 -3.34 -20.03 8.19
N THR A 219 -3.99 -21.17 8.01
CA THR A 219 -3.94 -21.96 6.77
C THR A 219 -5.14 -21.73 5.84
N ASP A 220 -6.19 -21.07 6.33
CA ASP A 220 -7.42 -20.77 5.62
C ASP A 220 -7.34 -19.50 4.74
N LEU A 221 -6.22 -18.78 4.80
CA LEU A 221 -6.02 -17.53 4.07
C LEU A 221 -5.50 -17.80 2.64
N CYS A 222 -6.04 -17.07 1.66
CA CYS A 222 -5.43 -17.02 0.34
C CYS A 222 -4.16 -16.16 0.40
N THR A 223 -3.01 -16.81 0.37
CA THR A 223 -1.70 -16.15 0.40
C THR A 223 -0.94 -16.37 -0.90
N LYS A 224 -0.17 -15.37 -1.30
CA LYS A 224 0.65 -15.43 -2.52
C LYS A 224 2.05 -14.90 -2.28
N ASP A 225 3.05 -15.55 -2.86
CA ASP A 225 4.42 -15.01 -2.90
C ASP A 225 4.43 -13.70 -3.71
N ARG A 226 5.09 -12.67 -3.17
CA ARG A 226 5.24 -11.37 -3.82
C ARG A 226 5.64 -11.47 -5.30
N LYS A 227 6.50 -12.44 -5.65
CA LYS A 227 7.06 -12.56 -7.00
C LYS A 227 6.02 -12.91 -8.06
N TYR A 228 4.83 -13.36 -7.65
CA TYR A 228 3.72 -13.68 -8.54
C TYR A 228 2.60 -12.63 -8.54
N VAL A 229 2.70 -11.56 -7.73
CA VAL A 229 1.63 -10.58 -7.57
C VAL A 229 2.14 -9.16 -7.69
N CYS A 230 2.94 -8.71 -6.73
CA CYS A 230 3.33 -7.32 -6.60
C CYS A 230 4.70 -7.23 -5.94
N ILE A 231 5.55 -6.31 -6.39
CA ILE A 231 6.92 -6.11 -5.91
C ILE A 231 7.15 -4.62 -5.61
N GLN A 232 8.05 -4.28 -4.69
CA GLN A 232 8.35 -2.88 -4.37
C GLN A 232 9.70 -2.42 -4.96
N GLY A 233 9.83 -1.11 -5.18
CA GLY A 233 11.09 -0.43 -5.49
C GLY A 233 11.65 -0.70 -6.89
N SER A 234 10.82 -1.18 -7.82
CA SER A 234 11.26 -1.46 -9.19
C SER A 234 11.51 -0.16 -9.95
N PHE A 235 10.46 0.66 -10.09
CA PHE A 235 10.50 1.92 -10.84
C PHE A 235 11.07 3.09 -10.03
N THR A 236 10.93 3.08 -8.71
CA THR A 236 11.35 4.18 -7.84
C THR A 236 12.26 3.66 -6.70
N ASN A 237 12.82 4.58 -5.94
CA ASN A 237 13.54 4.32 -4.71
C ASN A 237 13.21 5.42 -3.69
N GLU A 238 13.78 5.33 -2.50
CA GLU A 238 13.56 6.30 -1.44
C GLU A 238 13.89 7.74 -1.86
N HIS A 239 14.99 7.93 -2.60
CA HIS A 239 15.39 9.26 -3.10
C HIS A 239 14.29 9.89 -3.96
N PHE A 240 13.77 9.15 -4.95
CA PHE A 240 12.75 9.69 -5.85
C PHE A 240 11.36 9.75 -5.24
N GLN A 241 11.01 8.82 -4.35
CA GLN A 241 9.73 8.86 -3.64
C GLN A 241 9.65 10.10 -2.75
N TYR A 242 10.75 10.45 -2.08
CA TYR A 242 10.83 11.54 -1.12
C TYR A 242 11.70 12.70 -1.61
N ILE A 243 11.75 12.94 -2.92
CA ILE A 243 12.65 13.94 -3.52
C ILE A 243 12.44 15.34 -2.94
N ASP A 244 11.20 15.68 -2.59
CA ASP A 244 10.82 16.98 -1.98
C ASP A 244 10.80 16.97 -0.45
N ARG A 245 10.90 15.79 0.17
CA ARG A 245 10.95 15.63 1.63
C ARG A 245 11.96 14.56 2.04
N PRO A 246 13.27 14.76 1.79
CA PRO A 246 14.28 13.75 2.11
C PRO A 246 14.19 13.29 3.57
N ARG A 247 14.48 12.02 3.83
CA ARG A 247 14.40 11.38 5.17
C ARG A 247 13.00 11.27 5.77
N SER A 248 11.93 11.37 4.97
CA SER A 248 10.55 11.16 5.46
C SER A 248 10.13 9.69 5.57
N LYS A 249 10.98 8.75 5.14
CA LYS A 249 10.71 7.31 5.29
C LYS A 249 10.67 6.95 6.77
N TRP A 250 9.79 6.03 7.13
CA TRP A 250 9.55 5.58 8.50
C TRP A 250 10.81 5.12 9.25
N THR A 251 11.84 4.66 8.54
CA THR A 251 13.12 4.23 9.12
C THR A 251 13.94 5.37 9.74
N HIS A 252 13.65 6.63 9.41
CA HIS A 252 14.37 7.80 9.95
C HIS A 252 13.73 8.40 11.19
N ILE A 253 12.58 7.87 11.63
CA ILE A 253 11.83 8.41 12.76
C ILE A 253 12.37 7.85 14.07
N LYS A 254 12.49 8.73 15.06
CA LYS A 254 12.74 8.31 16.44
C LYS A 254 11.50 7.59 16.96
N PRO A 255 11.61 6.32 17.37
CA PRO A 255 10.43 5.58 17.81
C PRO A 255 9.68 6.25 18.98
N ASP A 256 10.40 6.94 19.87
CA ASP A 256 9.81 7.69 20.98
C ASP A 256 8.79 8.77 20.54
N ASP A 257 8.95 9.30 19.32
CA ASP A 257 8.10 10.36 18.78
C ASP A 257 6.92 9.82 17.97
N LEU A 258 6.79 8.50 17.79
CA LEU A 258 5.82 7.92 16.85
C LEU A 258 4.36 8.12 17.28
N VAL A 259 4.09 8.02 18.59
CA VAL A 259 2.75 8.07 19.16
C VAL A 259 2.70 9.17 20.22
N LYS A 260 1.83 10.15 20.03
CA LYS A 260 1.55 11.18 21.04
C LYS A 260 0.87 10.54 22.26
N LYS A 261 1.21 11.02 23.46
CA LYS A 261 0.51 10.64 24.69
C LYS A 261 -0.96 11.05 24.58
N LYS A 262 -1.86 10.21 25.11
CA LYS A 262 -3.27 10.55 25.22
C LYS A 262 -3.40 11.74 26.18
N GLU A 263 -4.04 12.81 25.73
CA GLU A 263 -4.39 13.91 26.63
C GLU A 263 -5.34 13.35 27.70
N GLN A 264 -5.03 13.61 28.97
CA GLN A 264 -5.82 13.15 30.13
C GLN A 264 -7.05 14.02 30.32
#